data_AF-A0AAV5Z976-F1
#
_entry.id   AF-A0AAV5Z976-F1
#
_cell.length_a   1.000
_cell.length_b   1.000
_cell.length_c   1.000
_cell.angle_alpha   90.00
_cell.angle_beta   90.00
_cell.angle_gamma   90.00
#
_symmetry.space_group_name_H-M   'P 1'
#
loop_
_entity.id
_entity.type
_entity.pdbx_description
1 polymer ?
#
loop_
_entity_poly.entity_id
_entity_poly.type
_entity_poly.pdbx_seq_one_letter_code
_entity_poly.pdbx_strand_id
1 'polypeptide(L)'
;MRTFDPSGVYVQSRERIEKVVWRGREYYRDDWQGVKRHSTHRVRDEGGRVVCSLWALDTAVEDHVVLTPAGDVVETRTPAAGGEAARPLPAATAAGLVAVVIAASAAPLAAAIRAAAGDLVFEWAPLAGDLAVLHDGRARVSTALLRTLAGRLAATPSPAARVRLGFAALAEAAQALGDGLRARGQARLAAAGAVAQAEALGAADSVTAAAAARTIGEAVEQMLDEAAQLRA
;
A
#
# COMPACT_ATOMS: atom_id res chain seq x y z
N MET A 1 20.72 8.41 -18.06
CA MET A 1 20.38 9.82 -18.30
C MET A 1 19.38 10.30 -17.25
N ARG A 2 19.34 11.59 -16.94
CA ARG A 2 18.35 12.21 -16.06
C ARG A 2 17.75 13.43 -16.78
N THR A 3 16.44 13.54 -16.81
CA THR A 3 15.73 14.66 -17.44
C THR A 3 14.67 15.21 -16.50
N PHE A 4 14.37 16.50 -16.65
CA PHE A 4 13.31 17.18 -15.94
C PHE A 4 12.45 17.92 -16.95
N ASP A 5 11.15 17.68 -16.90
CA ASP A 5 10.16 18.27 -17.79
C ASP A 5 9.43 19.44 -17.10
N PRO A 6 9.01 20.50 -17.83
CA PRO A 6 8.26 21.63 -17.26
C PRO A 6 6.97 21.26 -16.51
N SER A 7 6.36 20.10 -16.77
CA SER A 7 5.22 19.57 -16.01
C SER A 7 5.57 19.02 -14.62
N GLY A 8 6.86 19.09 -14.23
CA GLY A 8 7.36 18.62 -12.94
C GLY A 8 7.66 17.12 -12.91
N VAL A 9 7.80 16.48 -14.08
CA VAL A 9 8.19 15.08 -14.21
C VAL A 9 9.71 14.99 -14.23
N TYR A 10 10.29 14.22 -13.31
CA TYR A 10 11.68 13.80 -13.35
C TYR A 10 11.77 12.36 -13.86
N VAL A 11 12.64 12.12 -14.84
CA VAL A 11 12.88 10.78 -15.41
C VAL A 11 14.34 10.41 -15.22
N GLN A 12 14.55 9.18 -14.74
CA GLN A 12 15.85 8.54 -14.66
C GLN A 12 15.87 7.29 -15.52
N SER A 13 16.82 7.23 -16.44
CA SER A 13 17.05 6.08 -17.32
C SER A 13 18.49 5.58 -17.24
N ARG A 14 18.66 4.29 -17.53
CA ARG A 14 19.95 3.68 -17.89
C ARG A 14 19.84 3.11 -19.29
N GLU A 15 19.59 1.81 -19.41
CA GLU A 15 19.24 1.15 -20.68
C GLU A 15 17.78 1.41 -21.08
N ARG A 16 16.92 1.57 -20.07
CA ARG A 16 15.51 1.96 -20.20
C ARG A 16 15.13 2.91 -19.06
N ILE A 17 13.93 3.47 -19.11
CA ILE A 17 13.39 4.28 -18.00
C ILE A 17 13.23 3.39 -16.76
N GLU A 18 13.93 3.72 -15.67
CA GLU A 18 13.94 2.92 -14.43
C GLU A 18 13.10 3.54 -13.32
N LYS A 19 13.19 4.87 -13.18
CA LYS A 19 12.50 5.65 -12.15
C LYS A 19 11.89 6.88 -12.76
N VAL A 20 10.67 7.20 -12.35
CA VAL A 20 9.99 8.46 -12.64
C VAL A 20 9.53 9.07 -11.32
N VAL A 21 9.66 10.39 -11.16
CA VAL A 21 9.10 11.11 -10.01
C VAL A 21 8.16 12.19 -10.52
N TRP A 22 6.94 12.21 -9.99
CA TRP A 22 5.93 13.19 -10.36
C TRP A 22 4.97 13.45 -9.20
N ARG A 23 4.73 14.73 -8.87
CA ARG A 23 3.87 15.17 -7.75
C ARG A 23 4.11 14.42 -6.43
N GLY A 24 5.39 14.24 -6.08
CA GLY A 24 5.81 13.57 -4.85
C GLY A 24 5.72 12.04 -4.88
N ARG A 25 5.28 11.43 -5.99
CA ARG A 25 5.21 9.97 -6.17
C ARG A 25 6.42 9.47 -6.93
N GLU A 26 6.95 8.33 -6.49
CA GLU A 26 8.07 7.66 -7.15
C GLU A 26 7.58 6.38 -7.82
N TYR A 27 7.75 6.28 -9.13
CA TYR A 27 7.41 5.12 -9.92
C TYR A 27 8.67 4.36 -10.24
N TYR A 28 8.63 3.04 -10.08
CA TYR A 28 9.74 2.15 -10.37
C TYR A 28 9.31 1.01 -11.28
N ARG A 29 10.23 0.48 -12.10
CA ARG A 29 10.00 -0.84 -12.69
C ARG A 29 9.98 -1.92 -11.61
N ASP A 30 9.14 -2.93 -11.81
CA ASP A 30 9.04 -4.07 -10.90
C ASP A 30 10.27 -4.98 -10.99
N ASP A 31 10.97 -4.99 -12.13
CA ASP A 31 12.16 -5.78 -12.40
C ASP A 31 13.44 -4.90 -12.39
N TRP A 32 14.00 -4.69 -11.19
CA TRP A 32 15.23 -3.92 -11.03
C TRP A 32 16.43 -4.85 -10.76
N GLN A 33 17.40 -4.86 -11.68
CA GLN A 33 18.63 -5.67 -11.59
C GLN A 33 18.37 -7.16 -11.34
N GLY A 34 17.32 -7.72 -11.95
CA GLY A 34 16.92 -9.12 -11.76
C GLY A 34 16.18 -9.42 -10.45
N VAL A 35 15.93 -8.40 -9.61
CA VAL A 35 15.14 -8.53 -8.38
C VAL A 35 13.75 -7.94 -8.59
N LYS A 36 12.73 -8.75 -8.31
CA LYS A 36 11.34 -8.27 -8.27
C LYS A 36 11.12 -7.41 -7.03
N ARG A 37 10.82 -6.12 -7.23
CA ARG A 37 10.42 -5.21 -6.15
C ARG A 37 8.93 -4.97 -6.21
N HIS A 38 8.28 -5.17 -5.07
CA HIS A 38 6.89 -4.77 -4.92
C HIS A 38 6.80 -3.26 -4.71
N SER A 39 6.09 -2.56 -5.59
CA SER A 39 5.79 -1.13 -5.49
C SER A 39 4.34 -0.90 -5.92
N THR A 40 3.65 0.02 -5.27
CA THR A 40 2.29 0.44 -5.64
C THR A 40 2.30 1.35 -6.86
N HIS A 41 3.35 2.15 -7.04
CA HIS A 41 3.57 2.99 -8.22
C HIS A 41 4.60 2.32 -9.13
N ARG A 42 4.18 1.94 -10.34
CA ARG A 42 5.02 1.17 -11.27
C ARG A 42 5.19 1.85 -12.62
N VAL A 43 6.35 1.63 -13.23
CA VAL A 43 6.66 1.94 -14.62
C VAL A 43 6.44 0.66 -15.45
N ARG A 44 5.68 0.76 -16.55
CA ARG A 44 5.40 -0.35 -17.47
C ARG A 44 5.53 0.08 -18.92
N ASP A 45 5.83 -0.86 -19.80
CA ASP A 45 5.76 -0.65 -21.25
C ASP A 45 4.37 -1.03 -21.76
N GLU A 46 3.75 -0.17 -22.56
CA GLU A 46 2.44 -0.42 -23.18
C GLU A 46 2.33 0.31 -24.52
N GLY A 47 2.00 -0.43 -25.59
CA GLY A 47 1.71 0.18 -26.89
C GLY A 47 2.82 1.05 -27.46
N GLY A 48 4.10 0.72 -27.20
CA GLY A 48 5.25 1.53 -27.61
C GLY A 48 5.47 2.81 -26.77
N ARG A 49 4.76 2.95 -25.66
CA ARG A 49 4.93 3.99 -24.65
C ARG A 49 5.44 3.41 -23.33
N VAL A 50 5.95 4.31 -22.49
CA VAL A 50 6.24 4.00 -21.09
C VAL A 50 5.18 4.68 -20.24
N VAL A 51 4.45 3.91 -19.44
CA VAL A 51 3.32 4.38 -18.64
C VAL A 51 3.64 4.23 -17.16
N CYS A 52 3.39 5.27 -16.39
CA CYS A 52 3.50 5.28 -14.93
C CYS A 52 2.10 5.15 -14.36
N SER A 53 1.85 4.08 -13.59
CA SER A 53 0.50 3.77 -13.09
C SER A 53 0.53 3.47 -11.59
N LEU A 54 -0.61 3.70 -10.93
CA LEU A 54 -0.96 3.04 -9.67
C LEU A 54 -1.38 1.61 -9.96
N TRP A 55 -0.92 0.67 -9.14
CA TRP A 55 -1.23 -0.74 -9.23
C TRP A 55 -1.85 -1.24 -7.95
N ALA A 56 -2.81 -2.15 -8.10
CA ALA A 56 -3.37 -2.97 -7.04
C ALA A 56 -3.56 -4.38 -7.55
N LEU A 57 -3.14 -5.38 -6.79
CA LEU A 57 -3.33 -6.80 -7.07
C LEU A 57 -2.88 -7.14 -8.50
N ASP A 58 -1.65 -6.77 -8.85
CA ASP A 58 -1.07 -6.95 -10.18
C ASP A 58 -1.95 -6.46 -11.34
N THR A 59 -2.76 -5.44 -11.09
CA THR A 59 -3.58 -4.76 -12.08
C THR A 59 -3.29 -3.26 -12.02
N ALA A 60 -3.05 -2.63 -13.18
CA ALA A 60 -2.99 -1.17 -13.26
C ALA A 60 -4.40 -0.61 -13.01
N VAL A 61 -4.54 0.25 -12.00
CA VAL A 61 -5.83 0.82 -11.59
C VAL A 61 -6.01 2.28 -12.01
N GLU A 62 -4.91 3.00 -12.19
CA GLU A 62 -4.92 4.42 -12.60
C GLU A 62 -3.61 4.76 -13.30
N ASP A 63 -3.67 5.34 -14.50
CA ASP A 63 -2.49 5.81 -15.24
C ASP A 63 -2.25 7.30 -14.94
N HIS A 64 -0.99 7.67 -14.77
CA HIS A 64 -0.59 9.00 -14.29
C HIS A 64 0.30 9.76 -15.27
N VAL A 65 1.30 9.10 -15.86
CA VAL A 65 2.26 9.75 -16.77
C VAL A 65 2.50 8.82 -17.95
N VAL A 66 2.44 9.36 -19.16
CA VAL A 66 2.77 8.67 -20.41
C VAL A 66 4.01 9.31 -21.00
N LEU A 67 5.02 8.50 -21.31
CA LEU A 67 6.31 8.91 -21.84
C LEU A 67 6.60 8.23 -23.18
N THR A 68 7.46 8.86 -23.97
CA THR A 68 8.19 8.18 -25.04
C THR A 68 9.20 7.19 -24.42
N PRO A 69 9.69 6.18 -25.17
CA PRO A 69 10.79 5.33 -24.70
C PRO A 69 12.06 6.10 -24.36
N ALA A 70 12.27 7.28 -24.94
CA ALA A 70 13.40 8.16 -24.66
C ALA A 70 13.25 8.94 -23.34
N GLY A 71 12.03 9.01 -22.78
CA GLY A 71 11.73 9.71 -21.53
C GLY A 71 11.10 11.08 -21.70
N ASP A 72 10.65 11.45 -22.89
CA ASP A 72 9.91 12.69 -23.12
C ASP A 72 8.47 12.52 -22.65
N VAL A 73 7.94 13.55 -21.98
CA VAL A 73 6.54 13.54 -21.51
C VAL A 73 5.60 13.71 -22.70
N VAL A 74 4.71 12.74 -22.88
CA VAL A 74 3.63 12.79 -23.87
C VAL A 74 2.36 13.34 -23.21
N GLU A 75 2.03 12.85 -22.02
CA GLU A 75 0.80 13.19 -21.32
C GLU A 75 0.98 13.03 -19.80
N THR A 76 0.37 13.93 -19.03
CA THR A 76 0.17 13.76 -17.58
C THR A 76 -1.32 13.74 -17.27
N ARG A 77 -1.78 12.72 -16.56
CA ARG A 77 -3.17 12.51 -16.15
C ARG A 77 -3.29 12.80 -14.67
N THR A 78 -4.02 13.85 -14.32
CA THR A 78 -4.22 14.21 -12.91
C THR A 78 -5.09 13.15 -12.23
N PRO A 79 -4.59 12.50 -11.16
CA PRO A 79 -5.40 11.54 -10.41
C PRO A 79 -6.61 12.24 -9.79
N ALA A 80 -7.77 11.61 -9.87
CA ALA A 80 -9.00 12.17 -9.34
C ALA A 80 -9.57 11.27 -8.25
N ALA A 81 -9.82 11.87 -7.08
CA ALA A 81 -10.61 11.20 -6.06
C ALA A 81 -12.02 10.97 -6.62
N GLY A 82 -12.51 9.74 -6.55
CA GLY A 82 -13.91 9.44 -6.81
C GLY A 82 -14.85 10.20 -5.86
N GLY A 83 -16.13 10.31 -6.23
CA GLY A 83 -17.14 11.03 -5.44
C GLY A 83 -17.73 10.26 -4.25
N GLU A 84 -17.23 9.07 -3.94
CA GLU A 84 -17.73 8.22 -2.85
C GLU A 84 -17.41 8.83 -1.48
N ALA A 85 -18.34 8.76 -0.52
CA ALA A 85 -18.03 9.21 0.84
C ALA A 85 -17.07 8.22 1.52
N ALA A 86 -16.12 8.74 2.31
CA ALA A 86 -15.30 7.87 3.15
C ALA A 86 -16.18 7.12 4.16
N ARG A 87 -15.90 5.85 4.38
CA ARG A 87 -16.63 4.99 5.34
C ARG A 87 -15.65 4.26 6.25
N PRO A 88 -16.01 3.95 7.51
CA PRO A 88 -15.14 3.21 8.41
C PRO A 88 -14.72 1.85 7.84
N LEU A 89 -13.47 1.44 8.11
CA LEU A 89 -13.06 0.03 7.96
C LEU A 89 -13.74 -0.80 9.06
N PRO A 90 -14.14 -2.05 8.77
CA PRO A 90 -14.42 -3.01 9.83
C PRO A 90 -13.23 -3.16 10.77
N ALA A 91 -13.50 -3.33 12.06
CA ALA A 91 -12.47 -3.43 13.09
C ALA A 91 -11.49 -4.59 12.83
N ALA A 92 -11.99 -5.73 12.34
CA ALA A 92 -11.16 -6.87 11.97
C ALA A 92 -10.18 -6.52 10.85
N THR A 93 -10.64 -5.84 9.80
CA THR A 93 -9.79 -5.37 8.69
C THR A 93 -8.69 -4.42 9.19
N ALA A 94 -9.05 -3.43 10.02
CA ALA A 94 -8.09 -2.49 10.60
C ALA A 94 -7.05 -3.21 11.49
N ALA A 95 -7.48 -4.13 12.35
CA ALA A 95 -6.60 -4.92 13.21
C ALA A 95 -5.63 -5.79 12.38
N GLY A 96 -6.11 -6.41 11.31
CA GLY A 96 -5.29 -7.19 10.39
C GLY A 96 -4.23 -6.36 9.68
N LEU A 97 -4.57 -5.17 9.18
CA LEU A 97 -3.60 -4.26 8.56
C LEU A 97 -2.46 -3.93 9.53
N VAL A 98 -2.80 -3.59 10.77
CA VAL A 98 -1.82 -3.29 11.83
C VAL A 98 -0.98 -4.53 12.16
N ALA A 99 -1.60 -5.71 12.23
CA ALA A 99 -0.89 -6.96 12.49
C ALA A 99 0.13 -7.30 11.38
N VAL A 100 -0.22 -7.11 10.11
CA VAL A 100 0.73 -7.28 8.99
C VAL A 100 1.90 -6.30 9.09
N VAL A 101 1.63 -5.02 9.37
CA VAL A 101 2.70 -4.01 9.53
C VAL A 101 3.63 -4.38 10.68
N ILE A 102 3.10 -4.82 11.81
CA ILE A 102 3.91 -5.27 12.96
C ILE A 102 4.75 -6.49 12.60
N ALA A 103 4.15 -7.50 11.96
CA ALA A 103 4.86 -8.72 11.56
C ALA A 103 6.01 -8.43 10.57
N ALA A 104 5.90 -7.36 9.77
CA ALA A 104 6.94 -6.91 8.85
C ALA A 104 7.92 -5.87 9.45
N SER A 105 7.76 -5.52 10.73
CA SER A 105 8.58 -4.51 11.42
C SER A 105 9.58 -5.14 12.38
N ALA A 106 10.54 -4.34 12.84
CA ALA A 106 11.40 -4.76 13.95
C ALA A 106 10.56 -4.96 15.23
N ALA A 107 10.77 -6.10 15.89
CA ALA A 107 10.05 -6.51 17.10
C ALA A 107 9.89 -5.41 18.17
N PRO A 108 10.93 -4.62 18.50
CA PRO A 108 10.79 -3.55 19.50
C PRO A 108 9.75 -2.48 19.15
N LEU A 109 9.39 -2.33 17.88
CA LEU A 109 8.39 -1.35 17.44
C LEU A 109 6.95 -1.84 17.59
N ALA A 110 6.72 -3.13 17.83
CA ALA A 110 5.38 -3.72 17.79
C ALA A 110 4.37 -2.99 18.69
N ALA A 111 4.72 -2.76 19.95
CA ALA A 111 3.84 -2.05 20.91
C ALA A 111 3.62 -0.59 20.52
N ALA A 112 4.68 0.09 20.08
CA ALA A 112 4.59 1.49 19.67
C ALA A 112 3.74 1.68 18.39
N ILE A 113 3.83 0.74 17.44
CA ILE A 113 2.98 0.72 16.24
C ILE A 113 1.51 0.47 16.62
N ARG A 114 1.22 -0.48 17.52
CA ARG A 114 -0.16 -0.70 18.01
C ARG A 114 -0.74 0.56 18.65
N ALA A 115 0.04 1.21 19.52
CA ALA A 115 -0.40 2.44 20.17
C ALA A 115 -0.63 3.57 19.15
N ALA A 116 0.30 3.77 18.21
CA ALA A 116 0.16 4.77 17.16
C ALA A 116 -1.03 4.50 16.23
N ALA A 117 -1.36 3.24 15.97
CA ALA A 117 -2.54 2.86 15.20
C ALA A 117 -3.84 3.07 15.99
N GLY A 118 -3.83 2.87 17.31
CA GLY A 118 -4.97 3.14 18.19
C GLY A 118 -5.41 4.61 18.20
N ASP A 119 -4.51 5.53 17.88
CA ASP A 119 -4.79 6.96 17.75
C ASP A 119 -5.42 7.33 16.38
N LEU A 120 -5.69 6.36 15.51
CA LEU A 120 -6.17 6.58 14.14
C LEU A 120 -7.58 6.07 13.89
N VAL A 121 -8.31 6.81 13.06
CA VAL A 121 -9.55 6.33 12.43
C VAL A 121 -9.20 5.68 11.10
N PHE A 122 -9.55 4.41 10.94
CA PHE A 122 -9.35 3.66 9.70
C PHE A 122 -10.58 3.76 8.80
N GLU A 123 -10.38 4.18 7.54
CA GLU A 123 -11.47 4.40 6.58
C GLU A 123 -11.16 3.88 5.19
N TRP A 124 -12.19 3.39 4.50
CA TRP A 124 -12.20 3.23 3.07
C TRP A 124 -12.53 4.60 2.47
N ALA A 125 -11.73 5.07 1.53
CA ALA A 125 -11.93 6.38 0.91
C ALA A 125 -11.56 6.35 -0.59
N PRO A 126 -12.17 7.17 -1.44
CA PRO A 126 -11.74 7.32 -2.82
C PRO A 126 -10.48 8.19 -2.88
N LEU A 127 -9.31 7.56 -2.80
CA LEU A 127 -8.03 8.26 -2.87
C LEU A 127 -7.64 8.58 -4.31
N ALA A 128 -6.96 9.71 -4.50
CA ALA A 128 -6.43 10.14 -5.79
C ALA A 128 -4.96 9.69 -5.90
N GLY A 129 -4.67 8.70 -6.74
CA GLY A 129 -3.29 8.31 -7.07
C GLY A 129 -2.53 7.52 -6.02
N ASP A 130 -3.15 7.09 -4.91
CA ASP A 130 -2.50 6.31 -3.84
C ASP A 130 -3.40 5.17 -3.34
N LEU A 131 -2.80 4.05 -2.90
CA LEU A 131 -3.55 2.95 -2.27
C LEU A 131 -3.89 3.21 -0.81
N ALA A 132 -3.07 3.99 -0.11
CA ALA A 132 -3.35 4.37 1.25
C ALA A 132 -2.65 5.69 1.61
N VAL A 133 -3.25 6.44 2.53
CA VAL A 133 -2.66 7.68 3.07
C VAL A 133 -2.86 7.77 4.58
N LEU A 134 -1.87 8.32 5.27
CA LEU A 134 -1.93 8.64 6.68
C LEU A 134 -1.90 10.15 6.85
N HIS A 135 -3.01 10.77 7.25
CA HIS A 135 -3.10 12.22 7.42
C HIS A 135 -4.16 12.57 8.48
N ASP A 136 -3.93 13.62 9.27
CA ASP A 136 -4.88 14.18 10.24
C ASP A 136 -5.58 13.15 11.16
N GLY A 137 -4.80 12.24 11.77
CA GLY A 137 -5.35 11.21 12.66
C GLY A 137 -6.18 10.14 11.93
N ARG A 138 -6.08 10.05 10.59
CA ARG A 138 -6.78 9.05 9.78
C ARG A 138 -5.79 8.18 9.02
N ALA A 139 -6.16 6.92 8.88
CA ALA A 139 -5.53 5.95 7.98
C ALA A 139 -6.56 5.57 6.93
N ARG A 140 -6.41 6.10 5.72
CA ARG A 140 -7.36 5.86 4.63
C ARG A 140 -6.80 4.85 3.67
N VAL A 141 -7.61 3.87 3.29
CA VAL A 141 -7.30 2.85 2.27
C VAL A 141 -8.21 3.06 1.07
N SER A 142 -7.65 2.95 -0.13
CA SER A 142 -8.34 3.27 -1.37
C SER A 142 -9.49 2.31 -1.66
N THR A 143 -10.67 2.84 -1.97
CA THR A 143 -11.80 2.03 -2.47
C THR A 143 -11.50 1.39 -3.83
N ALA A 144 -10.50 1.89 -4.57
CA ALA A 144 -10.02 1.26 -5.80
C ALA A 144 -9.42 -0.13 -5.55
N LEU A 145 -8.67 -0.33 -4.45
CA LEU A 145 -8.13 -1.64 -4.06
C LEU A 145 -9.27 -2.64 -3.83
N LEU A 146 -10.31 -2.23 -3.08
CA LEU A 146 -11.45 -3.09 -2.77
C LEU A 146 -12.26 -3.44 -4.04
N ARG A 147 -12.44 -2.49 -4.96
CA ARG A 147 -13.06 -2.76 -6.27
C ARG A 147 -12.24 -3.70 -7.14
N THR A 148 -10.91 -3.52 -7.18
CA THR A 148 -10.02 -4.43 -7.90
C THR A 148 -10.07 -5.84 -7.31
N LEU A 149 -10.10 -5.97 -5.98
CA LEU A 149 -10.31 -7.25 -5.30
C LEU A 149 -11.63 -7.89 -5.74
N ALA A 150 -12.75 -7.15 -5.68
CA ALA A 150 -14.07 -7.64 -6.09
C ALA A 150 -14.09 -8.12 -7.54
N GLY A 151 -13.51 -7.35 -8.47
CA GLY A 151 -13.39 -7.71 -9.88
C GLY A 151 -12.56 -8.98 -10.09
N ARG A 152 -11.41 -9.10 -9.43
CA ARG A 152 -10.57 -10.30 -9.52
C ARG A 152 -11.21 -11.54 -8.88
N LEU A 153 -11.97 -11.38 -7.80
CA LEU A 153 -12.74 -12.46 -7.18
C LEU A 153 -13.79 -13.03 -8.12
N ALA A 154 -14.40 -12.21 -8.98
CA ALA A 154 -15.36 -12.67 -9.98
C ALA A 154 -14.74 -13.64 -11.00
N ALA A 155 -13.49 -13.40 -11.38
CA ALA A 155 -12.74 -14.25 -12.31
C ALA A 155 -12.02 -15.43 -11.61
N THR A 156 -12.09 -15.54 -10.28
CA THR A 156 -11.34 -16.54 -9.51
C THR A 156 -12.27 -17.65 -9.00
N PRO A 157 -12.27 -18.85 -9.59
CA PRO A 157 -13.22 -19.90 -9.23
C PRO A 157 -12.81 -20.70 -7.97
N SER A 158 -11.52 -20.84 -7.70
CA SER A 158 -11.02 -21.67 -6.59
C SER A 158 -11.11 -20.95 -5.23
N PRO A 159 -11.70 -21.57 -4.18
CA PRO A 159 -11.71 -21.00 -2.83
C PRO A 159 -10.32 -20.66 -2.29
N ALA A 160 -9.35 -21.57 -2.47
CA ALA A 160 -7.97 -21.34 -2.03
C ALA A 160 -7.31 -20.16 -2.76
N ALA A 161 -7.63 -19.97 -4.05
CA ALA A 161 -7.13 -18.82 -4.81
C ALA A 161 -7.76 -17.50 -4.35
N ARG A 162 -9.05 -17.50 -3.96
CA ARG A 162 -9.72 -16.33 -3.38
C ARG A 162 -9.09 -15.93 -2.05
N VAL A 163 -8.80 -16.90 -1.19
CA VAL A 163 -8.10 -16.64 0.09
C VAL A 163 -6.71 -16.02 -0.15
N ARG A 164 -5.91 -16.58 -1.07
CA ARG A 164 -4.61 -15.99 -1.45
C ARG A 164 -4.75 -14.55 -1.96
N LEU A 165 -5.81 -14.26 -2.71
CA LEU A 165 -6.09 -12.92 -3.21
C LEU A 165 -6.46 -11.95 -2.07
N GLY A 166 -7.24 -12.40 -1.08
CA GLY A 166 -7.52 -11.61 0.12
C GLY A 166 -6.26 -11.30 0.94
N PHE A 167 -5.38 -12.29 1.13
CA PHE A 167 -4.06 -12.06 1.74
C PHE A 167 -3.22 -11.05 0.95
N ALA A 168 -3.21 -11.15 -0.38
CA ALA A 168 -2.49 -10.19 -1.23
C ALA A 168 -3.05 -8.77 -1.07
N ALA A 169 -4.38 -8.60 -1.03
CA ALA A 169 -5.02 -7.29 -0.86
C ALA A 169 -4.69 -6.66 0.50
N LEU A 170 -4.78 -7.45 1.57
CA LEU A 170 -4.41 -7.00 2.91
C LEU A 170 -2.92 -6.62 2.99
N ALA A 171 -2.05 -7.42 2.38
CA ALA A 171 -0.62 -7.15 2.34
C ALA A 171 -0.27 -5.87 1.57
N GLU A 172 -0.91 -5.62 0.42
CA GLU A 172 -0.71 -4.38 -0.36
C GLU A 172 -1.16 -3.13 0.39
N ALA A 173 -2.34 -3.17 1.03
CA ALA A 173 -2.81 -2.08 1.87
C ALA A 173 -1.89 -1.84 3.07
N ALA A 174 -1.43 -2.91 3.74
CA ALA A 174 -0.50 -2.82 4.85
C ALA A 174 0.87 -2.26 4.42
N GLN A 175 1.38 -2.65 3.26
CA GLN A 175 2.61 -2.08 2.69
C GLN A 175 2.46 -0.57 2.46
N ALA A 176 1.34 -0.13 1.86
CA ALA A 176 1.07 1.28 1.60
C ALA A 176 0.94 2.13 2.89
N LEU A 177 0.39 1.55 3.97
CA LEU A 177 0.30 2.22 5.28
C LEU A 177 1.60 2.12 6.10
N GLY A 178 2.44 1.13 5.80
CA GLY A 178 3.48 0.62 6.69
C GLY A 178 4.54 1.65 7.03
N ASP A 179 5.01 2.43 6.06
CA ASP A 179 6.02 3.47 6.31
C ASP A 179 5.51 4.54 7.29
N GLY A 180 4.27 5.01 7.08
CA GLY A 180 3.65 6.00 7.96
C GLY A 180 3.42 5.49 9.38
N LEU A 181 2.96 4.24 9.52
CA LEU A 181 2.75 3.61 10.83
C LEU A 181 4.07 3.35 11.56
N ARG A 182 5.09 2.87 10.84
CA ARG A 182 6.45 2.68 11.38
C ARG A 182 7.06 3.99 11.84
N ALA A 183 6.97 5.05 11.03
CA ALA A 183 7.48 6.37 11.40
C ALA A 183 6.82 6.92 12.67
N ARG A 184 5.49 6.79 12.80
CA ARG A 184 4.75 7.18 14.01
C ARG A 184 5.14 6.34 15.24
N GLY A 185 5.26 5.02 15.07
CA GLY A 185 5.71 4.13 16.13
C GLY A 185 7.13 4.45 16.59
N GLN A 186 8.05 4.71 15.65
CA GLN A 186 9.42 5.12 15.93
C GLN A 186 9.47 6.46 16.67
N ALA A 187 8.73 7.47 16.22
CA ALA A 187 8.65 8.76 16.89
C ALA A 187 8.12 8.63 18.33
N ARG A 188 7.11 7.79 18.53
CA ARG A 188 6.54 7.50 19.85
C ARG A 188 7.55 6.81 20.77
N LEU A 189 8.26 5.78 20.28
CA LEU A 189 9.28 5.08 21.05
C LEU A 189 10.46 5.99 21.38
N ALA A 190 10.89 6.82 20.43
CA ALA A 190 11.97 7.78 20.63
C ALA A 190 11.61 8.85 21.66
N ALA A 191 10.34 9.26 21.74
CA ALA A 191 9.84 10.16 22.77
C ALA A 191 9.65 9.49 24.15
N ALA A 192 9.69 8.16 24.22
CA ALA A 192 9.62 7.44 25.49
C ALA A 192 10.94 7.53 26.25
N GLY A 193 10.89 7.45 27.59
CA GLY A 193 12.09 7.45 28.42
C GLY A 193 12.99 6.23 28.18
N ALA A 194 14.28 6.35 28.52
CA ALA A 194 15.29 5.32 28.25
C ALA A 194 14.92 3.92 28.79
N VAL A 195 14.23 3.85 29.92
CA VAL A 195 13.75 2.58 30.51
C VAL A 195 12.76 1.88 29.57
N ALA A 196 11.76 2.60 29.08
CA ALA A 196 10.75 2.05 28.17
C ALA A 196 11.35 1.62 26.81
N GLN A 197 12.39 2.32 26.35
CA GLN A 197 13.13 1.91 25.16
C GLN A 197 13.92 0.61 25.39
N ALA A 198 14.60 0.49 26.54
CA ALA A 198 15.32 -0.72 26.91
C ALA A 198 14.39 -1.93 27.07
N GLU A 199 13.23 -1.75 27.67
CA GLU A 199 12.20 -2.79 27.78
C GLU A 199 11.69 -3.25 26.41
N ALA A 200 11.43 -2.31 25.49
CA ALA A 200 11.01 -2.63 24.14
C ALA A 200 12.07 -3.45 23.37
N LEU A 201 13.35 -3.14 23.56
CA LEU A 201 14.46 -3.90 22.97
C LEU A 201 14.60 -5.31 23.55
N GLY A 202 14.21 -5.51 24.82
CA GLY A 202 14.32 -6.79 25.52
C GLY A 202 13.14 -7.76 25.33
N ALA A 203 12.05 -7.33 24.68
CA ALA A 203 10.86 -8.14 24.50
C ALA A 203 11.07 -9.25 23.44
N ALA A 204 10.75 -10.51 23.77
CA ALA A 204 10.84 -11.66 22.87
C ALA A 204 9.50 -11.97 22.16
N ASP A 205 9.58 -12.34 20.87
CA ASP A 205 8.45 -12.32 19.91
C ASP A 205 7.49 -13.53 19.93
N SER A 206 7.83 -14.65 20.56
CA SER A 206 7.23 -15.95 20.21
C SER A 206 5.74 -16.10 20.54
N VAL A 207 5.24 -15.48 21.62
CA VAL A 207 3.82 -15.55 22.02
C VAL A 207 2.92 -14.70 21.11
N THR A 208 3.50 -13.73 20.39
CA THR A 208 2.74 -12.77 19.58
C THR A 208 2.42 -13.26 18.15
N ALA A 209 3.19 -14.21 17.63
CA ALA A 209 3.09 -14.63 16.23
C ALA A 209 1.80 -15.39 15.90
N ALA A 210 1.37 -16.32 16.77
CA ALA A 210 0.14 -17.10 16.55
C ALA A 210 -1.14 -16.24 16.64
N ALA A 211 -1.16 -15.28 17.58
CA ALA A 211 -2.25 -14.31 17.70
C ALA A 211 -2.30 -13.38 16.49
N ALA A 212 -1.14 -12.93 15.99
CA ALA A 212 -1.05 -12.14 14.77
C ALA A 212 -1.58 -12.91 13.55
N ALA A 213 -1.19 -14.17 13.36
CA ALA A 213 -1.67 -14.99 12.26
C ALA A 213 -3.20 -15.14 12.25
N ARG A 214 -3.81 -15.35 13.42
CA ARG A 214 -5.28 -15.42 13.54
C ARG A 214 -5.94 -14.09 13.18
N THR A 215 -5.43 -12.99 13.72
CA THR A 215 -5.94 -11.63 13.44
C THR A 215 -5.88 -11.32 11.94
N ILE A 216 -4.80 -11.72 11.27
CA ILE A 216 -4.64 -11.53 9.82
C ILE A 216 -5.66 -12.40 9.06
N GLY A 217 -5.89 -13.65 9.47
CA GLY A 217 -6.90 -14.53 8.87
C GLY A 217 -8.32 -13.95 8.95
N GLU A 218 -8.73 -13.48 10.13
CA GLU A 218 -10.04 -12.83 10.35
C GLU A 218 -10.21 -11.57 9.48
N ALA A 219 -9.15 -10.78 9.32
CA ALA A 219 -9.17 -9.61 8.44
C ALA A 219 -9.29 -9.98 6.96
N VAL A 220 -8.69 -11.09 6.53
CA VAL A 220 -8.82 -11.61 5.16
C VAL A 220 -10.26 -12.04 4.90
N GLU A 221 -10.86 -12.80 5.82
CA GLU A 221 -12.27 -13.21 5.72
C GLU A 221 -13.18 -11.98 5.61
N GLN A 222 -13.01 -11.00 6.50
CA GLN A 222 -13.78 -9.77 6.48
C GLN A 222 -13.63 -8.97 5.18
N MET A 223 -12.40 -8.86 4.64
CA MET A 223 -12.14 -8.12 3.40
C MET A 223 -12.73 -8.84 2.17
N LEU A 224 -12.73 -10.18 2.18
CA LEU A 224 -13.37 -10.98 1.12
C LEU A 224 -14.89 -10.83 1.14
N ASP A 225 -15.49 -10.79 2.34
CA ASP A 225 -16.93 -10.56 2.50
C ASP A 225 -17.33 -9.15 2.01
N GLU A 226 -16.58 -8.10 2.39
CA GLU A 226 -16.81 -6.74 1.88
C GLU A 226 -16.69 -6.68 0.35
N ALA A 227 -15.67 -7.33 -0.23
CA ALA A 227 -15.48 -7.34 -1.67
C ALA A 227 -16.58 -8.14 -2.41
N ALA A 228 -17.12 -9.18 -1.78
CA ALA A 228 -18.25 -9.93 -2.31
C ALA A 228 -19.54 -9.10 -2.31
N GLN A 229 -19.75 -8.27 -1.29
CA GLN A 229 -20.92 -7.38 -1.19
C GLN A 229 -20.94 -6.29 -2.26
N LEU A 230 -19.78 -5.82 -2.74
CA LEU A 230 -19.70 -4.88 -3.86
C LEU A 230 -20.22 -5.44 -5.20
N ARG A 231 -20.47 -6.76 -5.26
CA ARG A 231 -21.00 -7.44 -6.45
C ARG A 231 -22.50 -7.69 -6.38
N ALA A 232 -23.11 -7.55 -5.21
CA ALA A 232 -24.53 -7.78 -4.96
C ALA A 232 -25.34 -6.52 -5.32
#